data_AF-A0A8T4D8E7-F1
#
_entry.id   AF-A0A8T4D8E7-F1
#
_cell.length_a   1.000
_cell.length_b   1.000
_cell.length_c   1.000
_cell.angle_alpha   90.00
_cell.angle_beta   90.00
_cell.angle_gamma   90.00
#
_symmetry.space_group_name_H-M   'P 1'
#
loop_
_entity.id
_entity.type
_entity.pdbx_description
1 polymer ?
#
loop_
_entity_poly.entity_id
_entity_poly.type
_entity_poly.pdbx_seq_one_letter_code
_entity_poly.pdbx_strand_id
1 'polypeptide(L)' 'MPVCPYCKQRLSLQDVKREVHGRGLLKQEIMYSCPYCDAVLGFSRGNYG' A
#
# COMPACT_ATOMS: atom_id res chain seq x y z
N MET A 1 -14.98 -7.98 -0.71
CA MET A 1 -13.90 -7.65 0.25
C MET A 1 -12.60 -8.16 -0.34
N PRO A 2 -11.57 -7.33 -0.52
CA PRO A 2 -10.28 -7.77 -1.02
C PRO A 2 -9.66 -8.81 -0.07
N VAL A 3 -8.90 -9.75 -0.61
CA VAL A 3 -8.23 -10.81 0.14
C VAL A 3 -6.75 -10.75 -0.20
N CYS A 4 -5.89 -10.89 0.81
CA CYS A 4 -4.46 -10.95 0.60
C CYS A 4 -4.09 -12.20 -0.22
N PRO A 5 -3.38 -12.08 -1.35
CA PRO A 5 -3.02 -13.24 -2.16
C PRO A 5 -2.02 -14.17 -1.45
N TYR A 6 -1.28 -13.66 -0.45
CA TYR A 6 -0.25 -14.39 0.29
C TYR A 6 -0.82 -15.13 1.50
N CYS A 7 -1.33 -14.42 2.50
CA CYS A 7 -1.83 -15.03 3.74
C CYS A 7 -3.32 -15.39 3.73
N LYS A 8 -4.03 -15.09 2.63
CA LYS A 8 -5.47 -15.35 2.44
C LYS A 8 -6.39 -14.68 3.47
N GLN A 9 -5.87 -13.75 4.27
CA GLN A 9 -6.67 -12.94 5.18
C GLN A 9 -7.52 -11.92 4.41
N ARG A 10 -8.69 -11.62 4.97
CA ARG A 10 -9.55 -10.56 4.44
C ARG A 10 -8.90 -9.21 4.73
N LEU A 11 -8.85 -8.36 3.71
CA LEU A 11 -8.31 -7.01 3.80
C LEU A 11 -9.47 -6.01 3.82
N SER A 12 -9.35 -5.02 4.70
CA SER A 12 -10.09 -3.77 4.59
C SER A 12 -9.17 -2.72 3.98
N LEU A 13 -9.66 -1.92 3.04
CA LEU A 13 -8.88 -0.82 2.47
C LEU A 13 -8.43 0.21 3.52
N GLN A 14 -9.14 0.29 4.65
CA GLN A 14 -8.81 1.17 5.77
C GLN A 14 -7.64 0.64 6.61
N ASP A 15 -7.39 -0.68 6.57
CA ASP A 15 -6.41 -1.35 7.43
C ASP A 15 -5.10 -1.67 6.70
N VAL A 16 -5.02 -1.38 5.40
CA VAL A 16 -3.80 -1.62 4.61
C VAL A 16 -2.71 -0.65 5.06
N LYS A 17 -1.52 -1.19 5.38
CA LYS A 17 -0.36 -0.35 5.74
C LYS A 17 0.07 0.44 4.51
N ARG A 18 0.12 1.76 4.65
CA ARG A 18 0.51 2.69 3.58
C ARG A 18 1.83 3.37 3.95
N GLU A 19 2.86 3.13 3.17
CA GLU A 19 4.17 3.76 3.35
C GLU A 19 4.42 4.73 2.20
N VAL A 20 4.73 5.99 2.51
CA VAL A 20 5.01 7.01 1.49
C VAL A 20 6.50 7.24 1.42
N HIS A 21 7.09 6.85 0.30
CA HIS A 21 8.49 7.05 -0.03
C HIS A 21 8.63 8.25 -0.98
N GLY A 22 9.24 9.32 -0.50
CA GLY A 22 9.52 10.52 -1.27
C GLY A 22 9.76 11.74 -0.38
N ARG A 23 10.73 12.59 -0.75
CA ARG A 23 10.95 13.90 -0.11
C ARG A 23 10.56 14.99 -1.12
N GLY A 24 9.55 15.79 -0.79
CA GLY A 24 9.15 16.96 -1.57
C GLY A 24 8.08 16.73 -2.64
N LEU A 25 7.84 17.76 -3.46
CA LEU A 25 6.78 17.83 -4.48
C LEU A 25 7.00 16.92 -5.70
N LEU A 26 8.19 16.36 -5.89
CA LEU A 26 8.58 15.85 -7.20
C LEU A 26 8.19 14.39 -7.46
N LYS A 27 8.21 13.49 -6.47
CA LYS A 27 7.73 12.09 -6.60
C LYS A 27 7.40 11.51 -5.23
N GLN A 28 6.15 11.11 -5.03
CA GLN A 28 5.72 10.31 -3.89
C GLN A 28 5.30 8.93 -4.41
N GLU A 29 6.04 7.89 -4.02
CA GLU A 29 5.65 6.50 -4.21
C GLU A 29 4.97 6.00 -2.94
N ILE A 30 3.77 5.48 -3.11
CA ILE A 30 2.96 4.93 -2.04
C ILE A 30 3.04 3.42 -2.14
N MET A 31 3.62 2.77 -1.14
CA MET A 31 3.58 1.33 -0.98
C MET A 31 2.38 0.91 -0.14
N TYR A 32 1.68 -0.12 -0.59
CA TYR A 32 0.62 -0.77 0.15
C TYR A 32 1.07 -2.15 0.58
N SER A 33 0.99 -2.43 1.88
CA SER A 33 1.43 -3.69 2.48
C SER A 33 0.32 -4.33 3.31
N CYS A 34 0.23 -5.65 3.27
CA CYS A 34 -0.73 -6.42 4.06
C CYS A 34 -0.46 -6.22 5.57
N PRO A 35 -1.47 -5.88 6.39
CA PRO A 35 -1.25 -5.66 7.82
C PRO A 35 -0.95 -6.95 8.61
N TYR A 36 -1.27 -8.11 8.05
CA TYR A 36 -1.17 -9.41 8.74
C TYR A 36 0.11 -10.18 8.43
N CYS A 37 0.72 -9.94 7.27
CA CYS A 37 1.89 -10.70 6.82
C CYS A 37 2.94 -9.84 6.13
N ASP A 38 2.78 -8.51 6.15
CA ASP A 38 3.69 -7.51 5.59
C ASP A 38 4.04 -7.68 4.10
N ALA A 39 3.28 -8.51 3.39
CA ALA A 39 3.46 -8.70 1.96
C ALA A 39 3.03 -7.44 1.19
N VAL A 40 3.86 -7.02 0.23
CA VAL A 40 3.57 -5.88 -0.63
C VAL A 40 2.42 -6.22 -1.56
N LEU A 41 1.34 -5.44 -1.47
CA LEU A 41 0.12 -5.59 -2.25
C LEU A 41 0.14 -4.75 -3.52
N GLY A 42 0.90 -3.66 -3.53
CA GLY A 42 1.06 -2.81 -4.71
C GLY A 42 1.70 -1.47 -4.41
N PHE A 43 1.92 -0.72 -5.48
CA PHE A 43 2.50 0.62 -5.46
C PHE A 43 1.55 1.58 -6.17
N SER A 44 1.36 2.77 -5.62
CA SER A 44 0.69 3.88 -6.30
C SER A 44 1.65 5.07 -6.44
N ARG A 45 1.55 5.77 -7.57
CA ARG A 45 2.32 6.97 -7.84
C ARG A 45 1.38 8.16 -7.76
N GLY A 46 1.61 9.05 -6.80
CA GLY A 46 0.94 10.33 -6.77
C GLY A 46 1.61 11.28 -7.77
N ASN A 47 0.95 11.57 -8.89
CA ASN A 47 1.23 12.81 -9.63
C ASN A 47 0.50 13.93 -8.90
N TYR A 48 1.20 14.69 -8.08
CA TYR A 48 0.73 16.01 -7.63
C TYR A 48 1.17 17.01 -8.69
N GLY A 49 0.32 17.16 -9.73
CA GLY A 49 0.40 18.23 -10.72
C GLY A 49 -0.46 19.40 -10.30
#